data_AF-A0A9X8YMK6-F1
#
_entry.id   AF-A0A9X8YMK6-F1
#
_cell.length_a   1.000
_cell.length_b   1.000
_cell.length_c   1.000
_cell.angle_alpha   90.00
_cell.angle_beta   90.00
_cell.angle_gamma   90.00
#
_symmetry.space_group_name_H-M   'P 1'
#
loop_
_entity.id
_entity.type
_entity.pdbx_description
1 polymer ?
#
loop_
_entity_poly.entity_id
_entity_poly.type
_entity_poly.pdbx_seq_one_letter_code
_entity_poly.pdbx_strand_id
1 'polypeptide(L)'
;QQFAQVTNPPIDPLREAHVMSLATSIGREMNVFCEAEGQAHRLSFKSPILLYSDFKQLTTLEGEYYRAETLDLTFDPQQQDLEQTIRALCDEAERKVREGAVLLVLSDRAIAPGRLPVPAPMAVGAVQTR
;
A
#
# COMPACT_ATOMS: atom_id res chain seq x y z
N GLN A 1 0.71 20.40 2.30
CA GLN A 1 0.11 20.14 0.97
C GLN A 1 0.73 21.13 -0.01
N GLN A 2 1.23 20.67 -1.16
CA GLN A 2 1.69 21.56 -2.23
C GLN A 2 0.50 21.98 -3.09
N PHE A 3 0.55 23.17 -3.69
CA PHE A 3 -0.51 23.68 -4.57
C PHE A 3 0.08 24.39 -5.77
N ALA A 4 -0.66 24.35 -6.88
CA ALA A 4 -0.26 24.94 -8.14
C ALA A 4 -0.50 26.46 -8.14
N GLN A 5 0.36 27.19 -8.85
CA GLN A 5 0.22 28.63 -9.10
C GLN A 5 0.51 28.91 -10.57
N VAL A 6 1.03 30.10 -10.90
CA VAL A 6 1.25 30.66 -12.26
C VAL A 6 1.65 29.64 -13.34
N THR A 7 2.46 28.64 -13.01
CA THR A 7 2.95 27.62 -13.94
C THR A 7 1.90 26.60 -14.41
N ASN A 8 0.86 26.35 -13.60
CA ASN A 8 -0.21 25.41 -13.93
C ASN A 8 -1.50 25.74 -13.15
N PRO A 9 -2.65 25.91 -13.82
CA PRO A 9 -3.90 26.26 -13.14
C PRO A 9 -4.43 25.10 -12.28
N PRO A 10 -5.03 25.37 -11.10
CA PRO A 10 -5.76 24.34 -10.35
C PRO A 10 -7.05 23.94 -11.07
N ILE A 11 -7.46 22.68 -10.92
CA ILE A 11 -8.72 22.12 -11.47
C ILE A 11 -9.85 22.33 -10.45
N ASP A 12 -11.05 22.71 -10.89
CA ASP A 12 -12.24 22.81 -10.02
C ASP A 12 -12.82 21.40 -9.73
N PRO A 13 -12.71 20.87 -8.50
CA PRO A 13 -13.11 19.51 -8.19
C PRO A 13 -14.63 19.27 -8.23
N LEU A 14 -15.45 20.33 -8.27
CA LEU A 14 -16.90 20.21 -8.35
C LEU A 14 -17.40 20.41 -9.77
N ARG A 15 -16.94 21.45 -10.46
CA ARG A 15 -17.38 21.79 -11.82
C ARG A 15 -16.75 20.88 -12.87
N GLU A 16 -15.53 20.41 -12.62
CA GLU A 16 -14.75 19.57 -13.54
C GLU A 16 -14.60 18.14 -13.02
N ALA A 17 -15.50 17.69 -12.13
CA ALA A 17 -15.42 16.36 -11.51
C ALA A 17 -15.35 15.20 -12.52
N HIS A 18 -15.91 15.36 -13.72
CA HIS A 18 -15.96 14.34 -14.77
C HIS A 18 -14.59 14.09 -15.45
N VAL A 19 -13.63 15.01 -15.33
CA VAL A 19 -12.25 14.81 -15.81
C VAL A 19 -11.32 14.30 -14.71
N MET A 20 -11.83 14.08 -13.49
CA MET A 20 -11.08 13.57 -12.35
C MET A 20 -11.49 12.12 -12.04
N SER A 21 -10.57 11.35 -11.46
CA SER A 21 -10.85 9.98 -11.03
C SER A 21 -10.06 9.62 -9.77
N LEU A 22 -10.71 8.89 -8.87
CA LEU A 22 -10.10 8.23 -7.71
C LEU A 22 -9.92 6.72 -7.95
N ALA A 23 -10.05 6.27 -9.20
CA ALA A 23 -9.90 4.87 -9.53
C ALA A 23 -8.50 4.39 -9.17
N THR A 24 -8.44 3.30 -8.41
CA THR A 24 -7.20 2.69 -7.91
C THR A 24 -7.10 1.28 -8.44
N SER A 25 -5.94 0.88 -8.95
CA SER A 25 -5.70 -0.47 -9.47
C SER A 25 -4.55 -1.13 -8.73
N ILE A 26 -4.79 -2.30 -8.16
CA ILE A 26 -3.81 -3.06 -7.37
C ILE A 26 -3.45 -4.35 -8.11
N GLY A 27 -2.16 -4.66 -8.18
CA GLY A 27 -1.61 -5.84 -8.83
C GLY A 27 -0.17 -5.59 -9.26
N ARG A 28 0.48 -6.61 -9.82
CA ARG A 28 1.86 -6.49 -10.30
C ARG A 28 1.93 -5.46 -11.44
N GLU A 29 2.90 -4.56 -11.37
CA GLU A 29 3.27 -3.73 -12.52
C GLU A 29 4.05 -4.58 -13.52
N MET A 30 3.72 -4.43 -14.79
CA MET A 30 4.30 -5.20 -15.89
C MET A 30 4.93 -4.25 -16.90
N ASN A 31 5.77 -4.80 -17.77
CA ASN A 31 6.48 -4.01 -18.77
C ASN A 31 5.50 -3.31 -19.74
N VAL A 32 5.58 -1.99 -19.81
CA VAL A 32 4.73 -1.14 -20.68
C VAL A 32 5.02 -1.30 -22.18
N PHE A 33 6.18 -1.85 -22.56
CA PHE A 33 6.58 -2.05 -23.96
C PHE A 33 6.14 -3.40 -24.54
N CYS A 34 5.59 -4.29 -23.71
CA CYS A 34 5.21 -5.64 -24.12
C CYS A 34 3.73 -5.85 -23.82
N GLU A 35 2.90 -5.86 -24.86
CA GLU A 35 1.52 -6.32 -24.75
C GLU A 35 1.53 -7.83 -24.46
N ALA A 36 1.18 -8.19 -23.23
CA ALA A 36 1.11 -9.57 -22.77
C ALA A 36 -0.17 -9.79 -21.97
N GLU A 37 -0.77 -10.98 -22.11
CA GLU A 37 -2.03 -11.34 -21.43
C GLU A 37 -1.97 -11.18 -19.90
N GLY A 38 -0.78 -11.33 -19.30
CA GLY A 38 -0.55 -11.18 -17.86
C GLY A 38 -0.80 -9.77 -17.30
N GLN A 39 -0.95 -8.73 -18.14
CA GLN A 39 -1.25 -7.37 -17.68
C GLN A 39 -2.67 -7.22 -17.09
N ALA A 40 -3.57 -8.15 -17.39
CA ALA A 40 -4.97 -8.08 -16.97
C ALA A 40 -5.22 -8.57 -15.52
N HIS A 41 -4.24 -9.18 -14.86
CA HIS A 41 -4.37 -9.67 -13.47
C HIS A 41 -4.25 -8.53 -12.45
N ARG A 42 -5.23 -7.62 -12.48
CA ARG A 42 -5.31 -6.45 -11.58
C ARG A 42 -6.71 -6.28 -11.04
N LEU A 43 -6.80 -5.81 -9.81
CA LEU A 43 -8.06 -5.49 -9.14
C LEU A 43 -8.27 -3.98 -9.19
N SER A 44 -9.41 -3.56 -9.73
CA SER A 44 -9.73 -2.15 -9.92
C SER A 44 -10.86 -1.72 -9.00
N PHE A 45 -10.65 -0.60 -8.31
CA PHE A 45 -11.57 0.00 -7.36
C PHE A 45 -11.92 1.41 -7.81
N LYS A 46 -13.11 1.89 -7.43
CA LYS A 46 -13.55 3.26 -7.74
C LYS A 46 -12.90 4.32 -6.85
N SER A 47 -12.31 3.90 -5.74
CA SER A 47 -11.73 4.77 -4.69
C SER A 47 -10.56 4.04 -4.03
N PRO A 48 -9.54 4.76 -3.53
CA PRO A 48 -8.52 4.18 -2.65
C PRO A 48 -9.04 3.85 -1.24
N ILE A 49 -10.25 4.29 -0.89
CA ILE A 49 -10.88 3.99 0.40
C ILE A 49 -11.72 2.72 0.24
N LEU A 50 -11.37 1.69 1.03
CA LEU A 50 -12.02 0.38 1.00
C LEU A 50 -12.94 0.20 2.22
N LEU A 51 -14.11 -0.41 1.98
CA LEU A 51 -14.91 -0.97 3.08
C LEU A 51 -14.23 -2.23 3.62
N TYR A 52 -14.58 -2.62 4.85
CA TYR A 52 -14.05 -3.86 5.45
C TYR A 52 -14.34 -5.09 4.59
N SER A 53 -15.52 -5.19 3.98
CA SER A 53 -15.88 -6.27 3.05
C SER A 53 -14.92 -6.36 1.88
N ASP A 54 -14.64 -5.22 1.25
CA ASP A 54 -13.82 -5.13 0.04
C ASP A 54 -12.36 -5.44 0.38
N PHE A 55 -11.87 -4.92 1.50
CA PHE A 55 -10.55 -5.21 2.03
C PHE A 55 -10.38 -6.70 2.35
N LYS A 56 -11.39 -7.34 2.97
CA LYS A 56 -11.33 -8.76 3.29
C LYS A 56 -11.34 -9.59 2.01
N GLN A 57 -12.18 -9.26 1.03
CA GLN A 57 -12.15 -9.90 -0.28
C GLN A 57 -10.76 -9.77 -0.91
N LEU A 58 -10.22 -8.55 -1.00
CA LEU A 58 -8.90 -8.27 -1.56
C LEU A 58 -7.78 -9.12 -0.94
N THR A 59 -7.77 -9.23 0.39
CA THR A 59 -6.70 -9.90 1.14
C THR A 59 -6.87 -11.42 1.25
N THR A 60 -8.05 -11.96 0.90
CA THR A 60 -8.30 -13.40 0.90
C THR A 60 -8.54 -13.99 -0.48
N LEU A 61 -8.25 -13.23 -1.55
CA LEU A 61 -8.24 -13.78 -2.90
C LEU A 61 -7.14 -14.83 -3.03
N GLU A 62 -7.52 -15.98 -3.58
CA GLU A 62 -6.61 -17.08 -3.85
C GLU A 62 -5.96 -16.91 -5.24
N GLY A 63 -4.75 -17.45 -5.39
CA GLY A 63 -4.00 -17.42 -6.64
C GLY A 63 -2.72 -16.61 -6.55
N GLU A 64 -1.75 -16.97 -7.40
CA GLU A 64 -0.40 -16.39 -7.38
C GLU A 64 -0.37 -14.88 -7.66
N TYR A 65 -1.38 -14.35 -8.37
CA TYR A 65 -1.44 -12.94 -8.76
C TYR A 65 -2.01 -12.01 -7.70
N TYR A 66 -2.57 -12.53 -6.61
CA TYR A 66 -3.27 -11.75 -5.58
C TYR A 66 -2.81 -12.05 -4.16
N ARG A 67 -1.71 -12.81 -4.00
CA ARG A 67 -1.20 -13.18 -2.68
C ARG A 67 -0.92 -11.95 -1.83
N ALA A 68 -1.64 -11.82 -0.72
CA ALA A 68 -1.48 -10.75 0.25
C ALA A 68 -0.74 -11.25 1.50
N GLU A 69 0.15 -10.42 2.02
CA GLU A 69 0.86 -10.65 3.27
C GLU A 69 0.67 -9.45 4.20
N THR A 70 0.40 -9.70 5.47
CA THR A 70 0.23 -8.64 6.48
C THR A 70 1.53 -8.45 7.25
N LEU A 71 2.00 -7.22 7.31
CA LEU A 71 3.13 -6.77 8.11
C LEU A 71 2.61 -6.01 9.33
N ASP A 72 3.12 -6.38 10.49
CA ASP A 72 2.75 -5.77 11.77
C ASP A 72 3.51 -4.44 11.95
N LEU A 73 2.77 -3.36 12.16
CA LEU A 73 3.32 -2.03 12.42
C LEU A 73 3.47 -1.74 13.91
N THR A 74 3.60 -2.76 14.75
CA THR A 74 3.80 -2.58 16.19
C THR A 74 5.10 -3.22 16.67
N PHE A 75 5.74 -2.60 17.66
CA PHE A 75 7.02 -3.05 18.20
C PHE A 75 7.05 -2.92 19.72
N ASP A 76 7.93 -3.71 20.34
CA ASP A 76 8.21 -3.62 21.77
C ASP A 76 9.41 -2.69 22.01
N PRO A 77 9.21 -1.52 22.65
CA PRO A 77 10.29 -0.57 22.91
C PRO A 77 11.34 -1.09 23.89
N GLN A 78 11.08 -2.19 24.61
CA GLN A 78 12.07 -2.87 25.44
C GLN A 78 13.02 -3.76 24.63
N GLN A 79 12.61 -4.18 23.43
CA GLN A 79 13.39 -5.09 22.58
C GLN A 79 14.08 -4.36 21.44
N GLN A 80 13.42 -3.39 20.82
CA GLN A 80 13.92 -2.67 19.65
C GLN A 80 13.51 -1.21 19.70
N ASP A 81 14.36 -0.33 19.16
CA ASP A 81 13.97 1.05 18.92
C ASP A 81 13.18 1.22 17.61
N LEU A 82 12.66 2.42 17.37
CA LEU A 82 11.86 2.72 16.18
C LEU A 82 12.67 2.59 14.87
N GLU A 83 13.95 2.94 14.87
CA GLU A 83 14.80 2.89 13.68
C GLU A 83 15.07 1.44 13.28
N GLN A 84 15.43 0.61 14.25
CA GLN A 84 15.60 -0.84 14.09
C GLN A 84 14.31 -1.49 13.60
N THR A 85 13.17 -1.11 14.19
CA THR A 85 11.85 -1.59 13.78
C THR A 85 11.55 -1.28 12.32
N ILE A 86 11.81 -0.04 11.87
CA ILE A 86 11.56 0.36 10.48
C ILE A 86 12.48 -0.39 9.51
N ARG A 87 13.76 -0.56 9.84
CA ARG A 87 14.69 -1.36 9.02
C ARG A 87 14.23 -2.81 8.90
N ALA A 88 13.87 -3.42 10.03
CA ALA A 88 13.35 -4.78 10.07
C ALA A 88 12.06 -4.92 9.25
N LEU A 89 11.15 -3.95 9.34
CA LEU A 89 9.92 -3.91 8.55
C LEU A 89 10.21 -3.85 7.04
N CYS A 90 11.16 -3.00 6.62
CA CYS A 90 11.57 -2.92 5.21
C CYS A 90 12.21 -4.23 4.71
N ASP A 91 13.08 -4.84 5.51
CA ASP A 91 13.71 -6.11 5.17
C ASP A 91 12.68 -7.26 5.11
N GLU A 92 11.69 -7.25 6.01
CA GLU A 92 10.58 -8.19 5.98
C GLU A 92 9.70 -7.99 4.73
N ALA A 93 9.37 -6.74 4.39
CA ALA A 93 8.61 -6.41 3.18
C ALA A 93 9.32 -6.92 1.93
N GLU A 94 10.62 -6.66 1.79
CA GLU A 94 11.43 -7.14 0.67
C GLU A 94 11.43 -8.66 0.60
N ARG A 95 11.65 -9.34 1.72
CA ARG A 95 11.62 -10.80 1.79
C ARG A 95 10.28 -11.37 1.34
N LYS A 96 9.16 -10.82 1.84
CA LYS A 96 7.81 -11.27 1.48
C LYS A 96 7.52 -11.09 0.00
N VAL A 97 7.95 -9.98 -0.60
CA VAL A 97 7.81 -9.74 -2.04
C VAL A 97 8.67 -10.73 -2.84
N ARG A 98 9.91 -11.01 -2.41
CA ARG A 98 10.77 -12.05 -3.04
C ARG A 98 10.18 -13.45 -2.93
N GLU A 99 9.48 -13.74 -1.85
CA GLU A 99 8.73 -14.99 -1.65
C GLU A 99 7.45 -15.06 -2.51
N GLY A 100 7.09 -14.00 -3.24
CA GLY A 100 5.97 -13.95 -4.18
C GLY A 100 4.71 -13.26 -3.63
N ALA A 101 4.80 -12.49 -2.56
CA ALA A 101 3.71 -11.60 -2.16
C ALA A 101 3.49 -10.52 -3.23
N VAL A 102 2.24 -10.33 -3.63
CA VAL A 102 1.84 -9.27 -4.58
C VAL A 102 1.27 -8.07 -3.84
N LEU A 103 0.61 -8.28 -2.71
CA LEU A 103 0.06 -7.23 -1.87
C LEU A 103 0.71 -7.27 -0.49
N LEU A 104 1.14 -6.12 0.00
CA LEU A 104 1.56 -5.94 1.39
C LEU A 104 0.52 -5.10 2.13
N VAL A 105 0.05 -5.63 3.24
CA VAL A 105 -0.87 -4.96 4.15
C VAL A 105 -0.08 -4.50 5.36
N LEU A 106 0.13 -3.21 5.51
CA LEU A 106 0.71 -2.66 6.72
C LEU A 106 -0.41 -2.45 7.76
N SER A 107 -0.33 -3.11 8.92
CA SER A 107 -1.40 -3.08 9.91
C SER A 107 -0.90 -2.76 11.32
N ASP A 108 -1.55 -1.79 11.96
CA ASP A 108 -1.37 -1.41 13.37
C ASP A 108 -2.37 -2.11 14.31
N ARG A 109 -3.08 -3.14 13.84
CA ARG A 109 -4.13 -3.82 14.63
C ARG A 109 -3.63 -4.50 15.91
N ALA A 110 -2.34 -4.78 16.01
CA ALA A 110 -1.72 -5.46 17.15
C ALA A 110 -1.31 -4.51 18.30
N ILE A 111 -1.83 -3.28 18.33
CA ILE A 111 -1.59 -2.34 19.44
C ILE A 111 -2.09 -2.96 20.75
N ALA A 112 -1.20 -3.03 21.73
CA ALA A 112 -1.44 -3.63 23.04
C ALA A 112 -0.48 -3.02 24.08
N PRO A 113 -0.71 -3.23 25.39
CA PRO A 113 0.29 -2.88 26.40
C PRO A 113 1.65 -3.52 26.08
N GLY A 114 2.71 -2.71 26.03
CA GLY A 114 4.05 -3.14 25.62
C GLY A 114 4.28 -3.24 24.11
N ARG A 115 3.27 -2.93 23.27
CA ARG A 115 3.39 -2.88 21.80
C ARG A 115 2.98 -1.51 21.29
N LEU A 116 3.98 -0.70 20.94
CA LEU A 116 3.77 0.65 20.42
C LEU A 116 3.63 0.63 18.89
N PRO A 117 2.74 1.47 18.31
CA PRO A 117 2.60 1.56 16.87
C PRO A 117 3.72 2.40 16.22
N VAL A 118 4.20 1.95 15.08
CA VAL A 118 4.95 2.75 14.12
C VAL A 118 3.97 3.69 13.40
N PRO A 119 4.25 4.99 13.27
CA PRO A 119 3.40 5.89 12.51
C PRO A 119 3.22 5.40 11.06
N ALA A 120 1.98 5.12 10.65
CA ALA A 120 1.71 4.53 9.34
C ALA A 120 2.29 5.31 8.13
N PRO A 121 2.27 6.66 8.08
CA PRO A 121 2.90 7.40 6.99
C PRO A 121 4.42 7.19 6.91
N MET A 122 5.08 7.00 8.06
CA MET A 122 6.51 6.73 8.13
C MET A 122 6.83 5.32 7.63
N ALA A 123 6.04 4.33 8.06
CA ALA A 123 6.16 2.95 7.59
C ALA A 123 5.95 2.84 6.08
N VAL A 124 4.87 3.43 5.55
CA VAL A 124 4.58 3.45 4.11
C VAL A 124 5.72 4.11 3.32
N GLY A 125 6.20 5.28 3.77
CA GLY A 125 7.29 5.99 3.09
C GLY A 125 8.60 5.19 3.10
N ALA A 126 8.93 4.55 4.20
CA ALA A 126 10.13 3.73 4.33
C ALA A 126 10.09 2.48 3.44
N VAL A 127 8.97 1.75 3.43
CA VAL A 127 8.79 0.55 2.60
C VAL A 127 8.77 0.92 1.11
N GLN A 128 8.09 2.00 0.72
CA GLN A 128 7.99 2.44 -0.67
C GLN A 128 9.34 2.88 -1.28
N THR A 129 10.26 3.38 -0.45
CA THR A 129 11.57 3.91 -0.90
C THR A 129 12.68 2.85 -0.88
N ARG A 130 12.45 1.72 -0.21
CA ARG A 130 13.43 0.64 -0.07
C ARG A 130 13.76 0.01 -1.42
#